data_AF-A0A8H5NW71-F1
#
_entry.id   AF-A0A8H5NW71-F1
#
_cell.length_a   1.000
_cell.length_b   1.000
_cell.length_c   1.000
_cell.angle_alpha   90.00
_cell.angle_beta   90.00
_cell.angle_gamma   90.00
#
_symmetry.space_group_name_H-M   'P 1'
#
loop_
_entity.id
_entity.type
_entity.pdbx_description
1 polymer ?
#
loop_
_entity_poly.entity_id
_entity_poly.type
_entity_poly.pdbx_seq_one_letter_code
_entity_poly.pdbx_strand_id
1 'polypeptide(L)'
;MYRTLKVLFAVFGVASASLQASENTVGHLDKRSARGYAPTLEIQNPVLTSKWFEGSDFVQVLEMGIYNSHSTNYLTLADTLNVTLTSDSLELVQAATLTRLAPSQAAIVQIGVKNKPGVARGSQCSGSVVATYGQAYGAKSTKQSFTGTCGIPDYEANTNSIDFHWSPDWYNNAKFGIFIHWGIYSVPAYGSVKPNEDYAEWYWCRMHDPNYKTKTYQYHEETYGKNFNYDQFMPKFTDAGYNPKEWVDLFAAAGARYMVPVTSFALFNTSDKISKRSAMHYGPKRDLTGALLDAAAQYQPHIRRGTYFSMPEWFNPAYYQYRNSDSNWGGGCFGANDTNPYTGATVEYTGYVPVNDFVKDIQLPQMKELAYNYNTEIMWCDIGGPNNSTIFVSEWLNWARAQGRQITFNSRCGLNGDFSTPEYRTNGDTVVAKWETNRGMDPFSFGYNYQTPDDQYLNGNDIVQTLVDTVSKNGNFLLDIGPTHNGSIPQIMQTGLKDAGSWIIPHGEAIYDTRFWSKTPGTGNLRYTTTKDAFYIFYLTKPSSTLTISDPVPWLPGDTITALGGTANGTVIPTQRTSSGLVLNIPDAAINGDKT
;
A
#
# COMPACT_ATOMS: atom_id res chain seq x y z
N MET A 1 -4.69 10.53 28.45
CA MET A 1 -5.57 9.42 28.89
C MET A 1 -5.55 8.41 27.73
N TYR A 2 -4.54 7.53 27.69
CA TYR A 2 -4.10 6.85 26.45
C TYR A 2 -4.48 5.35 26.44
N ARG A 3 -5.34 4.97 25.50
CA ARG A 3 -5.65 3.58 25.16
C ARG A 3 -4.76 3.16 23.98
N THR A 4 -3.54 2.75 24.29
CA THR A 4 -2.58 2.14 23.35
C THR A 4 -2.99 0.71 23.00
N LEU A 5 -2.80 0.29 21.73
CA LEU A 5 -2.51 -1.09 21.32
C LEU A 5 -1.38 -1.60 22.21
N LYS A 6 -1.53 -2.78 22.84
CA LYS A 6 -0.66 -3.11 23.99
C LYS A 6 0.04 -4.44 23.96
N VAL A 7 -0.27 -5.35 23.04
CA VAL A 7 0.58 -6.54 22.88
C VAL A 7 0.50 -7.11 21.47
N LEU A 8 1.68 -7.31 20.89
CA LEU A 8 1.90 -8.15 19.72
C LEU A 8 2.67 -9.40 20.16
N PHE A 9 2.18 -10.57 19.75
CA PHE A 9 2.86 -11.84 20.00
C PHE A 9 3.38 -12.42 18.68
N ALA A 10 4.64 -12.83 18.67
CA ALA A 10 5.23 -13.63 17.60
C ALA A 10 5.31 -15.09 18.05
N VAL A 11 4.88 -16.02 17.20
CA VAL A 11 5.15 -17.46 17.37
C VAL A 11 6.37 -17.78 16.53
N PHE A 12 7.51 -18.01 17.19
CA PHE A 12 8.75 -18.40 16.51
C PHE A 12 8.79 -19.91 16.32
N GLY A 13 9.21 -20.31 15.12
CA GLY A 13 9.39 -21.71 14.78
C GLY A 13 10.70 -22.04 14.08
N VAL A 14 11.86 -21.48 14.47
CA VAL A 14 13.19 -22.12 14.22
C VAL A 14 14.23 -21.66 15.26
N ALA A 15 14.92 -22.61 15.88
CA ALA A 15 16.05 -22.41 16.79
C ALA A 15 17.32 -21.96 16.05
N SER A 16 17.98 -20.90 16.53
CA SER A 16 19.42 -20.69 16.31
C SER A 16 20.15 -21.09 17.59
N ALA A 17 21.06 -22.05 17.45
CA ALA A 17 21.75 -22.70 18.55
C ALA A 17 22.87 -21.83 19.14
N SER A 18 22.91 -21.73 20.46
CA SER A 18 24.16 -21.72 21.23
C SER A 18 24.03 -22.74 22.36
N LEU A 19 24.96 -23.70 22.38
CA LEU A 19 24.98 -24.85 23.28
C LEU A 19 25.42 -24.47 24.69
N GLN A 20 24.68 -24.93 25.70
CA GLN A 20 25.25 -25.69 26.82
C GLN A 20 24.12 -26.46 27.53
N ALA A 21 24.22 -27.80 27.50
CA ALA A 21 23.20 -28.75 27.93
C ALA A 21 23.36 -29.16 29.39
N SER A 22 22.24 -29.47 30.06
CA SER A 22 22.20 -30.46 31.13
C SER A 22 21.24 -31.58 30.73
N GLU A 23 21.66 -32.80 31.07
CA GLU A 23 21.16 -34.07 30.54
C GLU A 23 19.83 -34.52 31.16
N ASN A 24 19.12 -35.37 30.39
CA ASN A 24 17.87 -36.06 30.70
C ASN A 24 16.56 -35.27 30.61
N THR A 25 16.23 -34.84 29.39
CA THR A 25 14.88 -34.99 28.83
C THR A 25 15.03 -35.34 27.34
N VAL A 26 14.01 -35.97 26.76
CA VAL A 26 13.90 -36.38 25.35
C VAL A 26 14.13 -35.18 24.41
N GLY A 27 15.41 -34.83 24.22
CA GLY A 27 15.85 -33.77 23.34
C GLY A 27 15.35 -34.05 21.94
N HIS A 28 14.78 -33.02 21.30
CA HIS A 28 14.46 -33.04 19.89
C HIS A 28 13.37 -34.07 19.52
N LEU A 29 12.11 -33.74 19.83
CA LEU A 29 11.06 -34.10 18.88
C LEU A 29 11.30 -33.35 17.56
N ASP A 30 12.37 -33.66 16.81
CA ASP A 30 12.72 -32.97 15.57
C ASP A 30 11.47 -32.86 14.69
N LYS A 31 10.89 -31.67 14.61
CA LYS A 31 10.10 -31.25 13.47
C LYS A 31 8.81 -32.08 13.16
N ARG A 32 8.10 -32.71 14.11
CA ARG A 32 7.22 -33.89 13.86
C ARG A 32 5.75 -33.64 13.43
N SER A 33 5.29 -34.43 12.45
CA SER A 33 3.88 -34.87 12.30
C SER A 33 3.50 -35.79 13.47
N ALA A 34 2.41 -35.50 14.18
CA ALA A 34 2.00 -36.24 15.39
C ALA A 34 1.65 -37.73 15.13
N ARG A 35 1.63 -38.19 13.88
CA ARG A 35 0.92 -39.44 13.52
C ARG A 35 1.71 -40.41 12.63
N GLY A 36 2.98 -40.15 12.35
CA GLY A 36 3.83 -41.07 11.58
C GLY A 36 3.55 -41.11 10.07
N TYR A 37 2.87 -40.09 9.52
CA TYR A 37 2.65 -39.91 8.09
C TYR A 37 2.70 -38.43 7.70
N ALA A 38 3.09 -38.16 6.45
CA ALA A 38 3.14 -36.81 5.87
C ALA A 38 1.73 -36.19 5.74
N PRO A 39 1.60 -34.85 5.68
CA PRO A 39 0.35 -34.20 5.30
C PRO A 39 -0.06 -34.53 3.85
N THR A 40 -1.20 -34.00 3.41
CA THR A 40 -1.62 -34.01 2.00
C THR A 40 -1.58 -32.57 1.53
N LEU A 41 -0.72 -32.28 0.56
CA LEU A 41 -0.56 -30.94 0.00
C LEU A 41 -1.08 -30.89 -1.43
N GLU A 42 -1.66 -29.76 -1.78
CA GLU A 42 -2.18 -29.45 -3.09
C GLU A 42 -1.54 -28.15 -3.59
N ILE A 43 -1.14 -28.13 -4.87
CA ILE A 43 -0.71 -26.91 -5.54
C ILE A 43 -1.96 -26.27 -6.16
N GLN A 44 -2.23 -25.02 -5.80
CA GLN A 44 -3.36 -24.25 -6.28
C GLN A 44 -2.86 -23.13 -7.20
N ASN A 45 -3.47 -23.03 -8.39
CA ASN A 45 -3.29 -21.92 -9.33
C ASN A 45 -1.83 -21.49 -9.55
N PRO A 46 -0.94 -22.38 -10.05
CA PRO A 46 0.40 -21.96 -10.44
C PRO A 46 0.33 -21.02 -11.64
N VAL A 47 0.86 -19.80 -11.49
CA VAL A 47 0.82 -18.74 -12.51
C VAL A 47 2.22 -18.20 -12.75
N LEU A 48 2.62 -18.14 -14.03
CA LEU A 48 3.76 -17.33 -14.46
C LEU A 48 3.35 -15.87 -14.43
N THR A 49 3.93 -15.12 -13.50
CA THR A 49 3.58 -13.71 -13.30
C THR A 49 4.45 -12.80 -14.18
N SER A 50 4.08 -11.53 -14.29
CA SER A 50 4.95 -10.48 -14.84
C SER A 50 6.01 -9.97 -13.85
N LYS A 51 6.02 -10.49 -12.62
CA LYS A 51 6.99 -10.10 -11.58
C LYS A 51 8.33 -10.79 -11.80
N TRP A 52 9.38 -10.16 -11.32
CA TRP A 52 10.69 -10.79 -11.15
C TRP A 52 11.25 -10.49 -9.76
N PHE A 53 12.18 -11.32 -9.31
CA PHE A 53 12.91 -11.03 -8.08
C PHE A 53 13.75 -9.76 -8.30
N GLU A 54 13.48 -8.72 -7.52
CA GLU A 54 14.16 -7.43 -7.68
C GLU A 54 15.68 -7.58 -7.49
N GLY A 55 16.46 -6.88 -8.33
CA GLY A 55 17.93 -7.01 -8.37
C GLY A 55 18.46 -8.26 -9.08
N SER A 56 17.59 -9.17 -9.53
CA SER A 56 17.98 -10.29 -10.38
C SER A 56 18.02 -9.91 -11.87
N ASP A 57 18.72 -10.72 -12.68
CA ASP A 57 18.65 -10.66 -14.14
C ASP A 57 17.33 -11.28 -14.65
N PHE A 58 16.23 -10.58 -14.38
CA PHE A 58 14.84 -10.93 -14.74
C PHE A 58 14.46 -12.38 -14.42
N VAL A 59 14.82 -12.87 -13.23
CA VAL A 59 14.32 -14.15 -12.74
C VAL A 59 12.82 -14.02 -12.50
N GLN A 60 12.03 -14.53 -13.44
CA GLN A 60 10.58 -14.42 -13.43
C GLN A 60 10.00 -15.22 -12.27
N VAL A 61 8.99 -14.67 -11.61
CA VAL A 61 8.30 -15.32 -10.51
C VAL A 61 7.17 -16.19 -11.04
N LEU A 62 7.21 -17.48 -10.70
CA LEU A 62 6.06 -18.37 -10.79
C LEU A 62 5.46 -18.50 -9.38
N GLU A 63 4.25 -17.98 -9.21
CA GLU A 63 3.54 -17.92 -7.93
C GLU A 63 2.42 -18.96 -7.87
N MET A 64 2.20 -19.54 -6.69
CA MET A 64 1.14 -20.52 -6.45
C MET A 64 0.68 -20.52 -4.99
N GLY A 65 -0.51 -21.06 -4.74
CA GLY A 65 -0.92 -21.48 -3.41
C GLY A 65 -0.45 -22.90 -3.11
N ILE A 66 0.05 -23.14 -1.90
CA ILE A 66 0.20 -24.50 -1.35
C ILE A 66 -0.86 -24.66 -0.26
N TYR A 67 -1.80 -25.58 -0.47
CA TYR A 67 -2.89 -25.87 0.46
C TYR A 67 -2.67 -27.21 1.15
N ASN A 68 -2.84 -27.25 2.47
CA ASN A 68 -2.82 -28.49 3.22
C ASN A 68 -4.25 -29.03 3.36
N SER A 69 -4.65 -29.96 2.50
CA SER A 69 -5.97 -30.59 2.54
C SER A 69 -6.07 -31.72 3.56
N HIS A 70 -4.97 -32.05 4.25
CA HIS A 70 -5.04 -33.03 5.33
C HIS A 70 -5.94 -32.55 6.45
N SER A 71 -6.78 -33.44 6.96
CA SER A 71 -7.75 -33.12 8.02
C SER A 71 -7.13 -32.71 9.37
N THR A 72 -5.86 -33.04 9.61
CA THR A 72 -5.29 -33.06 10.97
C THR A 72 -3.77 -32.93 11.04
N ASN A 73 -3.01 -33.35 10.02
CA ASN A 73 -1.56 -33.24 10.03
C ASN A 73 -1.05 -31.92 9.49
N TYR A 74 -0.02 -31.40 10.14
CA TYR A 74 0.68 -30.20 9.74
C TYR A 74 1.79 -30.56 8.74
N LEU A 75 2.08 -29.67 7.81
CA LEU A 75 3.42 -29.58 7.25
C LEU A 75 4.34 -28.97 8.30
N THR A 76 5.49 -29.59 8.49
CA THR A 76 6.52 -29.19 9.45
C THR A 76 7.91 -29.31 8.84
N LEU A 77 8.94 -28.88 9.57
CA LEU A 77 10.33 -29.02 9.13
C LEU A 77 10.79 -30.48 8.88
N ALA A 78 10.09 -31.53 9.37
CA ALA A 78 10.44 -32.93 9.12
C ALA A 78 10.02 -33.33 7.71
N ASP A 79 8.93 -32.74 7.24
CA ASP A 79 8.37 -33.05 5.95
C ASP A 79 9.21 -32.42 4.83
N THR A 80 9.87 -31.27 5.09
CA THR A 80 10.71 -30.53 4.13
C THR A 80 10.01 -30.36 2.77
N LEU A 81 9.18 -29.32 2.63
CA LEU A 81 8.60 -28.99 1.33
C LEU A 81 9.67 -28.40 0.41
N ASN A 82 9.86 -29.02 -0.75
CA ASN A 82 10.63 -28.45 -1.87
C ASN A 82 9.70 -28.31 -3.08
N VAL A 83 9.60 -27.09 -3.61
CA VAL A 83 8.81 -26.78 -4.81
C VAL A 83 9.74 -26.54 -5.98
N THR A 84 9.56 -27.34 -7.03
CA THR A 84 10.37 -27.35 -8.25
C THR A 84 9.47 -27.29 -9.49
N LEU A 85 10.05 -27.29 -10.69
CA LEU A 85 9.28 -27.37 -11.93
C LEU A 85 9.92 -28.32 -12.95
N THR A 86 9.09 -28.81 -13.87
CA THR A 86 9.51 -29.46 -15.11
C THR A 86 8.88 -28.73 -16.28
N SER A 87 9.69 -28.29 -17.24
CA SER A 87 9.25 -27.59 -18.45
C SER A 87 10.28 -27.76 -19.56
N ASP A 88 9.83 -27.81 -20.81
CA ASP A 88 10.71 -27.78 -21.98
C ASP A 88 11.27 -26.37 -22.25
N SER A 89 10.56 -25.34 -21.76
CA SER A 89 10.85 -23.93 -22.07
C SER A 89 11.51 -23.17 -20.92
N LEU A 90 11.36 -23.66 -19.69
CA LEU A 90 11.82 -22.99 -18.48
C LEU A 90 12.81 -23.84 -17.70
N GLU A 91 13.76 -23.17 -17.06
CA GLU A 91 14.64 -23.73 -16.03
C GLU A 91 14.33 -23.11 -14.66
N LEU A 92 14.40 -23.93 -13.61
CA LEU A 92 14.29 -23.47 -12.24
C LEU A 92 15.64 -22.87 -11.82
N VAL A 93 15.63 -21.64 -11.33
CA VAL A 93 16.82 -20.97 -10.79
C VAL A 93 16.71 -20.63 -9.31
N GLN A 94 15.49 -20.58 -8.77
CA GLN A 94 15.25 -20.39 -7.34
C GLN A 94 14.09 -21.27 -6.88
N ALA A 95 14.40 -22.27 -6.05
CA ALA A 95 13.39 -23.11 -5.42
C ALA A 95 12.73 -22.39 -4.24
N ALA A 96 11.56 -22.89 -3.84
CA ALA A 96 10.84 -22.38 -2.69
C ALA A 96 10.65 -23.47 -1.63
N THR A 97 10.62 -23.02 -0.37
CA THR A 97 10.45 -23.88 0.80
C THR A 97 9.36 -23.33 1.70
N LEU A 98 8.71 -24.22 2.46
CA LEU A 98 7.76 -23.83 3.49
C LEU A 98 8.05 -24.61 4.78
N THR A 99 8.15 -23.89 5.89
CA THR A 99 8.51 -24.44 7.20
C THR A 99 7.30 -25.07 7.89
N ARG A 100 6.13 -24.44 7.75
CA ARG A 100 4.90 -24.83 8.44
C ARG A 100 3.65 -24.53 7.63
N LEU A 101 2.70 -25.46 7.65
CA LEU A 101 1.35 -25.23 7.14
C LEU A 101 0.33 -26.12 7.86
N ALA A 102 -0.60 -25.53 8.61
CA ALA A 102 -1.57 -26.32 9.36
C ALA A 102 -2.67 -26.88 8.45
N PRO A 103 -3.42 -27.89 8.92
CA PRO A 103 -4.64 -28.38 8.27
C PRO A 103 -5.55 -27.26 7.77
N SER A 104 -5.96 -27.41 6.52
CA SER A 104 -6.87 -26.53 5.80
C SER A 104 -6.37 -25.09 5.63
N GLN A 105 -5.08 -24.83 5.82
CA GLN A 105 -4.45 -23.53 5.52
C GLN A 105 -3.82 -23.54 4.13
N ALA A 106 -3.68 -22.34 3.55
CA ALA A 106 -2.92 -22.09 2.34
C ALA A 106 -1.81 -21.07 2.59
N ALA A 107 -0.69 -21.23 1.90
CA ALA A 107 0.39 -20.26 1.85
C ALA A 107 0.72 -19.93 0.39
N ILE A 108 0.99 -18.65 0.11
CA ILE A 108 1.55 -18.23 -1.17
C ILE A 108 3.03 -18.61 -1.22
N VAL A 109 3.45 -19.26 -2.30
CA VAL A 109 4.81 -19.72 -2.53
C VAL A 109 5.27 -19.27 -3.92
N GLN A 110 6.51 -18.83 -4.03
CA GLN A 110 7.10 -18.29 -5.25
C GLN A 110 8.40 -19.01 -5.58
N ILE A 111 8.51 -19.55 -6.79
CA ILE A 111 9.77 -20.06 -7.36
C ILE A 111 10.25 -19.10 -8.46
N GLY A 112 11.57 -19.08 -8.69
CA GLY A 112 12.20 -18.30 -9.75
C GLY A 112 12.57 -19.14 -10.95
N VAL A 113 12.23 -18.63 -12.13
CA VAL A 113 12.41 -19.33 -13.40
C VAL A 113 13.12 -18.44 -14.42
N LYS A 114 13.86 -19.07 -15.34
CA LYS A 114 14.40 -18.41 -16.54
C LYS A 114 14.01 -19.18 -17.79
N ASN A 115 13.95 -18.47 -18.90
CA ASN A 115 13.81 -19.08 -20.23
C ASN A 115 15.06 -19.91 -20.53
N LYS A 116 14.85 -21.15 -20.99
CA LYS A 116 15.94 -21.97 -21.52
C LYS A 116 16.53 -21.35 -22.80
N PRO A 117 17.79 -21.68 -23.15
CA PRO A 117 18.39 -21.22 -24.40
C PRO A 117 17.50 -21.49 -25.62
N GLY A 118 17.29 -20.45 -26.44
CA GLY A 118 16.45 -20.52 -27.64
C GLY A 118 14.97 -20.19 -27.43
N VAL A 119 14.49 -20.05 -26.19
CA VAL A 119 13.11 -19.66 -25.89
C VAL A 119 13.00 -18.14 -25.84
N ALA A 120 12.37 -17.54 -26.84
CA ALA A 120 12.18 -16.10 -26.91
C ALA A 120 11.26 -15.60 -25.76
N ARG A 121 11.57 -14.40 -25.24
CA ARG A 121 10.72 -13.68 -24.30
C ARG A 121 9.34 -13.42 -24.93
N GLY A 122 8.28 -13.66 -24.18
CA GLY A 122 6.91 -13.55 -24.68
C GLY A 122 6.36 -14.83 -25.33
N SER A 123 7.17 -15.89 -25.45
CA SER A 123 6.68 -17.17 -25.97
C SER A 123 5.64 -17.80 -25.03
N GLN A 124 4.65 -18.48 -25.60
CA GLN A 124 3.75 -19.32 -24.83
C GLN A 124 4.53 -20.52 -24.26
N CYS A 125 4.34 -20.78 -22.98
CA CYS A 125 5.04 -21.81 -22.25
C CYS A 125 4.09 -22.64 -21.41
N SER A 126 4.53 -23.86 -21.16
CA SER A 126 3.83 -24.80 -20.29
C SER A 126 4.82 -25.63 -19.50
N GLY A 127 4.34 -26.18 -18.41
CA GLY A 127 5.12 -27.10 -17.59
C GLY A 127 4.28 -27.64 -16.47
N SER A 128 4.96 -28.17 -15.47
CA SER A 128 4.32 -28.58 -14.24
C SER A 128 5.19 -28.20 -13.06
N VAL A 129 4.55 -27.63 -12.05
CA VAL A 129 5.15 -27.47 -10.73
C VAL A 129 5.04 -28.81 -10.00
N VAL A 130 6.11 -29.19 -9.30
CA VAL A 130 6.17 -30.40 -8.48
C VAL A 130 6.56 -30.00 -7.06
N ALA A 131 5.69 -30.29 -6.11
CA ALA A 131 5.94 -30.14 -4.69
C ALA A 131 6.26 -31.51 -4.09
N THR A 132 7.48 -31.70 -3.60
CA THR A 132 7.91 -32.92 -2.90
C THR A 132 8.05 -32.66 -1.41
N TYR A 133 7.56 -33.57 -0.58
CA TYR A 133 7.52 -33.42 0.87
C TYR A 133 7.39 -34.77 1.58
N GLY A 134 7.46 -34.81 2.91
CA GLY A 134 7.26 -36.01 3.70
C GLY A 134 8.37 -37.05 3.56
N GLN A 135 9.62 -36.64 3.36
CA GLN A 135 10.75 -37.56 3.13
C GLN A 135 10.90 -38.58 4.27
N ALA A 136 10.64 -38.18 5.51
CA ALA A 136 10.63 -39.06 6.68
C ALA A 136 9.51 -40.13 6.65
N TYR A 137 8.54 -40.02 5.74
CA TYR A 137 7.32 -40.85 5.68
C TYR A 137 7.09 -41.45 4.28
N GLY A 138 8.17 -41.70 3.54
CA GLY A 138 8.12 -42.33 2.21
C GLY A 138 7.75 -41.36 1.09
N ALA A 139 8.35 -40.16 1.10
CA ALA A 139 8.38 -39.15 0.04
C ALA A 139 7.06 -39.02 -0.76
N LYS A 140 6.27 -38.01 -0.45
CA LYS A 140 5.07 -37.64 -1.21
C LYS A 140 5.41 -36.59 -2.26
N SER A 141 4.63 -36.58 -3.33
CA SER A 141 4.68 -35.51 -4.32
C SER A 141 3.28 -35.16 -4.80
N THR A 142 3.06 -33.88 -5.07
CA THR A 142 1.90 -33.37 -5.79
C THR A 142 2.39 -32.57 -6.99
N LYS A 143 1.62 -32.60 -8.09
CA LYS A 143 2.01 -32.01 -9.36
C LYS A 143 0.82 -31.27 -9.94
N GLN A 144 1.06 -30.06 -10.43
CA GLN A 144 0.05 -29.26 -11.11
C GLN A 144 0.63 -28.64 -12.37
N SER A 145 -0.09 -28.77 -13.48
CA SER A 145 0.30 -28.15 -14.75
C SER A 145 0.01 -26.65 -14.75
N PHE A 146 0.81 -25.90 -15.49
CA PHE A 146 0.59 -24.49 -15.75
C PHE A 146 0.83 -24.17 -17.23
N THR A 147 0.22 -23.09 -17.68
CA THR A 147 0.54 -22.42 -18.95
C THR A 147 0.70 -20.93 -18.67
N GLY A 148 1.44 -20.22 -19.51
CA GLY A 148 1.63 -18.78 -19.38
C GLY A 148 2.72 -18.27 -20.31
N THR A 149 3.16 -17.05 -20.05
CA THR A 149 4.14 -16.37 -20.90
C THR A 149 5.55 -16.51 -20.32
N CYS A 150 6.48 -17.04 -21.10
CA CYS A 150 7.89 -17.16 -20.72
C CYS A 150 8.61 -15.81 -20.76
N GLY A 151 9.19 -15.42 -19.64
CA GLY A 151 9.73 -14.08 -19.45
C GLY A 151 8.62 -13.04 -19.47
N ILE A 152 9.03 -11.77 -19.53
CA ILE A 152 8.11 -10.64 -19.43
C ILE A 152 8.05 -9.96 -20.81
N PRO A 153 6.98 -10.16 -21.61
CA PRO A 153 6.87 -9.59 -22.95
C PRO A 153 6.85 -8.06 -22.91
N ASP A 154 7.00 -7.43 -24.07
CA ASP A 154 6.72 -6.00 -24.19
C ASP A 154 5.21 -5.77 -23.99
N TYR A 155 4.89 -4.69 -23.28
CA TYR A 155 3.52 -4.23 -23.10
C TYR A 155 3.08 -3.44 -24.33
N GLU A 156 1.90 -3.75 -24.85
CA GLU A 156 1.25 -3.05 -25.94
C GLU A 156 0.14 -2.14 -25.41
N ALA A 157 -0.24 -1.12 -26.18
CA ALA A 157 -1.26 -0.14 -25.79
C ALA A 157 -2.70 -0.70 -25.90
N ASN A 158 -2.96 -1.83 -25.24
CA ASN A 158 -4.27 -2.45 -25.11
C ASN A 158 -4.41 -3.15 -23.75
N THR A 159 -5.65 -3.33 -23.29
CA THR A 159 -5.95 -3.90 -21.97
C THR A 159 -5.49 -5.34 -21.84
N ASN A 160 -5.60 -6.17 -22.89
CA ASN A 160 -5.18 -7.58 -22.84
C ASN A 160 -3.69 -7.72 -22.50
N SER A 161 -2.84 -6.81 -23.00
CA SER A 161 -1.42 -6.79 -22.70
C SER A 161 -1.13 -6.22 -21.31
N ILE A 162 -1.82 -5.13 -20.93
CA ILE A 162 -1.58 -4.43 -19.65
C ILE A 162 -2.11 -5.21 -18.45
N ASP A 163 -3.26 -5.88 -18.58
CA ASP A 163 -3.88 -6.68 -17.51
C ASP A 163 -3.03 -7.93 -17.14
N PHE A 164 -2.00 -8.24 -17.93
CA PHE A 164 -0.97 -9.22 -17.54
C PHE A 164 0.04 -8.65 -16.53
N HIS A 165 0.08 -7.35 -16.28
CA HIS A 165 0.93 -6.74 -15.26
C HIS A 165 0.42 -7.06 -13.85
N TRP A 166 1.34 -7.32 -12.92
CA TRP A 166 1.06 -7.69 -11.53
C TRP A 166 1.73 -6.67 -10.62
N SER A 167 1.08 -6.35 -9.50
CA SER A 167 1.73 -5.56 -8.44
C SER A 167 3.04 -6.22 -8.01
N PRO A 168 4.16 -5.48 -8.00
CA PRO A 168 5.46 -6.05 -7.65
C PRO A 168 5.56 -6.37 -6.17
N ASP A 169 6.43 -7.33 -5.83
CA ASP A 169 6.54 -7.81 -4.44
C ASP A 169 7.02 -6.72 -3.49
N TRP A 170 7.85 -5.77 -3.94
CA TRP A 170 8.24 -4.63 -3.10
C TRP A 170 7.02 -3.82 -2.62
N TYR A 171 6.02 -3.61 -3.49
CA TYR A 171 4.80 -2.88 -3.15
C TYR A 171 3.92 -3.70 -2.22
N ASN A 172 3.76 -5.00 -2.53
CA ASN A 172 3.02 -5.93 -1.70
C ASN A 172 3.60 -6.07 -0.29
N ASN A 173 4.92 -5.91 -0.16
CA ASN A 173 5.66 -5.99 1.10
C ASN A 173 5.74 -4.66 1.87
N ALA A 174 5.49 -3.52 1.20
CA ALA A 174 5.68 -2.19 1.77
C ALA A 174 4.66 -1.83 2.85
N LYS A 175 3.40 -2.27 2.71
CA LYS A 175 2.26 -2.14 3.65
C LYS A 175 1.81 -0.74 4.01
N PHE A 176 2.71 0.18 4.34
CA PHE A 176 2.40 1.50 4.87
C PHE A 176 3.08 2.59 4.05
N GLY A 177 2.30 3.60 3.64
CA GLY A 177 2.79 4.74 2.89
C GLY A 177 2.12 6.05 3.30
N ILE A 178 2.72 7.16 2.88
CA ILE A 178 2.22 8.51 3.14
C ILE A 178 1.69 9.15 1.86
N PHE A 179 0.41 9.54 1.89
CA PHE A 179 -0.21 10.38 0.87
C PHE A 179 -0.04 11.85 1.29
N ILE A 180 0.06 12.77 0.34
CA ILE A 180 0.26 14.19 0.65
C ILE A 180 -0.63 15.06 -0.24
N HIS A 181 -1.73 15.54 0.30
CA HIS A 181 -2.58 16.55 -0.32
C HIS A 181 -2.12 17.96 0.07
N TRP A 182 -1.21 18.50 -0.72
CA TRP A 182 -0.71 19.86 -0.60
C TRP A 182 -0.88 20.60 -1.91
N GLY A 183 -1.38 21.83 -1.89
CA GLY A 183 -1.57 22.63 -3.10
C GLY A 183 -2.20 23.98 -2.81
N ILE A 184 -2.66 24.67 -3.85
CA ILE A 184 -3.25 26.01 -3.72
C ILE A 184 -4.50 26.05 -2.80
N TYR A 185 -5.26 24.96 -2.71
CA TYR A 185 -6.37 24.80 -1.77
C TYR A 185 -5.94 24.82 -0.29
N SER A 186 -4.67 24.56 0.01
CA SER A 186 -4.12 24.69 1.36
C SER A 186 -4.03 26.14 1.84
N VAL A 187 -4.21 27.13 0.95
CA VAL A 187 -4.27 28.57 1.29
C VAL A 187 -5.58 28.92 2.01
N PRO A 188 -6.77 28.70 1.41
CA PRO A 188 -8.01 28.90 2.15
C PRO A 188 -8.21 27.85 3.24
N ALA A 189 -7.65 26.65 3.09
CA ALA A 189 -7.62 25.58 4.09
C ALA A 189 -8.98 25.29 4.74
N TYR A 190 -10.05 25.31 3.95
CA TYR A 190 -11.41 25.27 4.47
C TYR A 190 -12.23 24.15 3.83
N GLY A 191 -12.66 23.22 4.67
CA GLY A 191 -13.74 22.27 4.40
C GLY A 191 -14.74 22.33 5.55
N SER A 192 -16.03 22.13 5.28
CA SER A 192 -16.99 22.00 6.37
C SER A 192 -16.72 20.72 7.16
N VAL A 193 -16.84 20.78 8.49
CA VAL A 193 -16.80 19.62 9.39
C VAL A 193 -18.22 19.20 9.77
N LYS A 194 -18.38 18.27 10.72
CA LYS A 194 -19.70 17.75 11.11
C LYS A 194 -20.70 18.87 11.41
N PRO A 195 -21.97 18.75 10.98
CA PRO A 195 -22.60 17.57 10.36
C PRO A 195 -22.56 17.52 8.82
N ASN A 196 -21.90 18.48 8.15
CA ASN A 196 -21.90 18.59 6.70
C ASN A 196 -20.46 18.50 6.16
N GLU A 197 -19.82 17.35 6.41
CA GLU A 197 -18.40 17.17 6.09
C GLU A 197 -18.13 17.23 4.59
N ASP A 198 -17.02 17.89 4.22
CA ASP A 198 -16.51 17.90 2.86
C ASP A 198 -15.03 18.28 2.82
N TYR A 199 -14.38 17.85 1.76
CA TYR A 199 -12.94 17.89 1.62
C TYR A 199 -12.43 19.32 1.32
N ALA A 200 -11.40 19.77 2.04
CA ALA A 200 -10.85 21.12 1.87
C ALA A 200 -10.18 21.30 0.50
N GLU A 201 -9.64 20.24 -0.10
CA GLU A 201 -9.08 20.28 -1.44
C GLU A 201 -10.13 20.50 -2.55
N TRP A 202 -11.41 20.25 -2.27
CA TRP A 202 -12.52 20.54 -3.18
C TRP A 202 -12.99 22.01 -3.14
N TYR A 203 -12.29 22.89 -2.41
CA TYR A 203 -12.66 24.29 -2.19
C TYR A 203 -13.07 25.03 -3.46
N TRP A 204 -12.25 24.94 -4.53
CA TRP A 204 -12.54 25.62 -5.80
C TRP A 204 -13.88 25.15 -6.37
N CYS A 205 -14.20 23.88 -6.20
CA CYS A 205 -15.47 23.39 -6.66
C CYS A 205 -16.65 23.90 -5.84
N ARG A 206 -16.52 23.87 -4.52
CA ARG A 206 -17.62 24.20 -3.60
C ARG A 206 -17.91 25.68 -3.50
N MET A 207 -16.95 26.54 -3.84
CA MET A 207 -17.18 27.98 -3.92
C MET A 207 -18.07 28.39 -5.13
N HIS A 208 -18.46 27.46 -6.01
CA HIS A 208 -19.34 27.74 -7.15
C HIS A 208 -20.82 27.43 -6.91
N ASP A 209 -21.22 26.92 -5.73
CA ASP A 209 -22.61 26.57 -5.46
C ASP A 209 -23.09 27.16 -4.11
N PRO A 210 -23.94 28.21 -4.13
CA PRO A 210 -24.48 28.83 -2.92
C PRO A 210 -25.45 27.92 -2.13
N ASN A 211 -25.96 26.86 -2.76
CA ASN A 211 -26.92 25.94 -2.17
C ASN A 211 -26.30 24.59 -1.80
N TYR A 212 -24.98 24.44 -1.97
CA TYR A 212 -24.30 23.21 -1.60
C TYR A 212 -24.40 22.96 -0.08
N LYS A 213 -24.32 21.70 0.34
CA LYS A 213 -24.47 21.32 1.77
C LYS A 213 -23.44 21.99 2.70
N THR A 214 -22.31 22.43 2.15
CA THR A 214 -21.21 23.08 2.89
C THR A 214 -21.33 24.59 2.86
N LYS A 215 -20.66 25.27 3.79
CA LYS A 215 -20.59 26.72 3.81
C LYS A 215 -19.46 27.35 2.97
N THR A 216 -18.82 26.59 2.08
CA THR A 216 -17.63 27.08 1.34
C THR A 216 -17.92 28.32 0.49
N TYR A 217 -19.06 28.36 -0.21
CA TYR A 217 -19.48 29.55 -0.99
C TYR A 217 -19.60 30.79 -0.09
N GLN A 218 -20.33 30.67 1.02
CA GLN A 218 -20.58 31.77 1.96
C GLN A 218 -19.30 32.20 2.65
N TYR A 219 -18.51 31.24 3.13
CA TYR A 219 -17.22 31.50 3.75
C TYR A 219 -16.29 32.29 2.83
N HIS A 220 -16.24 31.93 1.55
CA HIS A 220 -15.42 32.65 0.59
C HIS A 220 -15.90 34.09 0.37
N GLU A 221 -17.21 34.29 0.19
CA GLU A 221 -17.81 35.62 0.06
C GLU A 221 -17.52 36.50 1.29
N GLU A 222 -17.68 35.94 2.49
CA GLU A 222 -17.48 36.65 3.76
C GLU A 222 -16.01 36.95 4.04
N THR A 223 -15.09 36.05 3.67
CA THR A 223 -13.67 36.15 4.04
C THR A 223 -12.83 36.88 2.99
N TYR A 224 -13.08 36.62 1.70
CA TYR A 224 -12.26 37.12 0.59
C TYR A 224 -13.02 38.13 -0.28
N GLY A 225 -14.36 38.10 -0.26
CA GLY A 225 -15.21 38.99 -1.04
C GLY A 225 -15.52 38.47 -2.46
N LYS A 226 -16.62 38.95 -3.04
CA LYS A 226 -17.15 38.52 -4.35
C LYS A 226 -16.18 38.67 -5.53
N ASN A 227 -15.24 39.60 -5.42
CA ASN A 227 -14.27 39.90 -6.48
C ASN A 227 -12.98 39.09 -6.36
N PHE A 228 -12.86 38.22 -5.36
CA PHE A 228 -11.72 37.33 -5.21
C PHE A 228 -11.97 36.02 -5.96
N ASN A 229 -11.16 35.74 -6.98
CA ASN A 229 -11.19 34.49 -7.74
C ASN A 229 -10.21 33.48 -7.13
N TYR A 230 -10.46 32.19 -7.33
CA TYR A 230 -9.64 31.12 -6.77
C TYR A 230 -8.14 31.24 -7.12
N ASP A 231 -7.82 31.59 -8.36
CA ASP A 231 -6.42 31.73 -8.82
C ASP A 231 -5.64 32.82 -8.07
N GLN A 232 -6.33 33.76 -7.42
CA GLN A 232 -5.67 34.77 -6.57
C GLN A 232 -5.10 34.19 -5.28
N PHE A 233 -5.34 32.90 -4.98
CA PHE A 233 -4.60 32.17 -3.95
C PHE A 233 -3.20 31.74 -4.38
N MET A 234 -2.88 31.65 -5.68
CA MET A 234 -1.57 31.15 -6.13
C MET A 234 -0.37 31.94 -5.56
N PRO A 235 -0.38 33.29 -5.48
CA PRO A 235 0.74 34.02 -4.90
C PRO A 235 0.88 33.86 -3.37
N LYS A 236 -0.18 33.36 -2.71
CA LYS A 236 -0.20 33.09 -1.26
C LYS A 236 0.22 31.67 -0.92
N PHE A 237 0.29 30.78 -1.91
CA PHE A 237 0.90 29.47 -1.77
C PHE A 237 2.43 29.63 -1.81
N THR A 238 3.11 29.24 -0.73
CA THR A 238 4.55 29.46 -0.55
C THR A 238 5.23 28.18 -0.07
N ASP A 239 6.56 28.15 -0.03
CA ASP A 239 7.35 27.02 0.48
C ASP A 239 8.21 27.41 1.71
N ALA A 240 7.86 28.50 2.39
CA ALA A 240 8.64 29.06 3.49
C ALA A 240 8.83 28.11 4.69
N GLY A 241 7.92 27.16 4.87
CA GLY A 241 7.98 26.09 5.86
C GLY A 241 8.23 24.70 5.26
N TYR A 242 8.47 24.62 3.94
CA TYR A 242 8.69 23.36 3.23
C TYR A 242 10.16 22.95 3.33
N ASN A 243 10.41 21.86 4.05
CA ASN A 243 11.70 21.20 4.08
C ASN A 243 11.54 19.73 3.66
N PRO A 244 11.94 19.36 2.42
CA PRO A 244 11.75 18.00 1.93
C PRO A 244 12.52 16.96 2.75
N LYS A 245 13.68 17.33 3.33
CA LYS A 245 14.42 16.42 4.21
C LYS A 245 13.65 16.14 5.50
N GLU A 246 13.13 17.18 6.14
CA GLU A 246 12.33 17.01 7.38
C GLU A 246 11.07 16.19 7.13
N TRP A 247 10.43 16.36 5.97
CA TRP A 247 9.29 15.54 5.57
C TRP A 247 9.65 14.07 5.44
N VAL A 248 10.69 13.72 4.67
CA VAL A 248 11.05 12.30 4.49
C VAL A 248 11.60 11.67 5.77
N ASP A 249 12.27 12.44 6.62
CA ASP A 249 12.69 11.98 7.96
C ASP A 249 11.47 11.69 8.85
N LEU A 250 10.42 12.53 8.79
CA LEU A 250 9.16 12.27 9.49
C LEU A 250 8.46 11.01 8.96
N PHE A 251 8.44 10.80 7.65
CA PHE A 251 7.80 9.62 7.04
C PHE A 251 8.55 8.34 7.41
N ALA A 252 9.89 8.38 7.41
CA ALA A 252 10.72 7.28 7.88
C ALA A 252 10.49 7.03 9.38
N ALA A 253 10.41 8.08 10.20
CA ALA A 253 10.10 7.97 11.62
C ALA A 253 8.71 7.38 11.89
N ALA A 254 7.75 7.56 10.99
CA ALA A 254 6.44 6.92 11.04
C ALA A 254 6.45 5.44 10.61
N GLY A 255 7.55 4.97 9.99
CA GLY A 255 7.65 3.64 9.39
C GLY A 255 7.13 3.54 7.95
N ALA A 256 6.91 4.63 7.24
CA ALA A 256 6.45 4.55 5.85
C ALA A 256 7.51 3.89 4.94
N ARG A 257 7.08 3.08 3.98
CA ARG A 257 7.95 2.46 2.95
C ARG A 257 7.69 2.99 1.53
N TYR A 258 6.70 3.85 1.37
CA TYR A 258 6.47 4.60 0.13
C TYR A 258 5.73 5.90 0.43
N MET A 259 5.77 6.84 -0.52
CA MET A 259 5.02 8.09 -0.44
C MET A 259 4.44 8.47 -1.80
N VAL A 260 3.34 9.23 -1.79
CA VAL A 260 2.61 9.66 -2.98
C VAL A 260 2.17 11.12 -2.79
N PRO A 261 2.93 12.13 -3.25
CA PRO A 261 2.45 13.51 -3.28
C PRO A 261 1.45 13.74 -4.42
N VAL A 262 0.43 14.56 -4.15
CA VAL A 262 -0.43 15.17 -5.19
C VAL A 262 0.39 16.09 -6.08
N THR A 263 0.12 16.06 -7.39
CA THR A 263 0.87 16.85 -8.39
C THR A 263 0.03 17.90 -9.13
N SER A 264 -1.27 18.03 -8.80
CA SER A 264 -2.24 18.97 -9.41
C SER A 264 -1.98 20.44 -9.03
N PHE A 265 -2.35 21.40 -9.90
CA PHE A 265 -1.61 22.68 -10.02
C PHE A 265 -0.13 22.35 -10.07
N ALA A 266 0.41 22.07 -11.27
CA ALA A 266 1.65 21.33 -11.43
C ALA A 266 2.72 21.71 -10.39
N LEU A 267 2.89 20.88 -9.35
CA LEU A 267 3.87 21.10 -8.28
C LEU A 267 5.27 20.65 -8.69
N PHE A 268 5.37 20.18 -9.92
CA PHE A 268 6.56 19.69 -10.59
C PHE A 268 6.88 20.58 -11.80
N ASN A 269 8.09 20.41 -12.34
CA ASN A 269 8.54 21.13 -13.52
C ASN A 269 7.93 20.53 -14.80
N THR A 270 6.78 21.07 -15.20
CA THR A 270 6.12 20.75 -16.48
C THR A 270 6.50 21.74 -17.57
N SER A 271 6.58 21.28 -18.82
CA SER A 271 6.93 22.11 -19.98
C SER A 271 5.97 23.28 -20.20
N ASP A 272 6.51 24.46 -20.48
CA ASP A 272 5.77 25.67 -20.88
C ASP A 272 4.92 25.51 -22.16
N LYS A 273 5.16 24.44 -22.93
CA LYS A 273 4.34 24.08 -24.09
C LYS A 273 3.07 23.31 -23.71
N ILE A 274 3.03 22.75 -22.50
CA ILE A 274 1.94 21.94 -21.96
C ILE A 274 1.06 22.82 -21.08
N SER A 275 1.65 23.45 -20.05
CA SER A 275 0.92 24.29 -19.10
C SER A 275 1.88 25.25 -18.41
N LYS A 276 1.43 26.48 -18.14
CA LYS A 276 2.13 27.41 -17.24
C LYS A 276 1.46 27.48 -15.87
N ARG A 277 0.40 26.72 -15.63
CA ARG A 277 -0.28 26.66 -14.33
C ARG A 277 0.47 25.72 -13.38
N SER A 278 1.59 26.22 -12.84
CA SER A 278 2.51 25.41 -12.02
C SER A 278 3.17 26.23 -10.91
N ALA A 279 3.73 25.50 -9.93
CA ALA A 279 4.55 26.08 -8.86
C ALA A 279 5.86 26.70 -9.39
N MET A 280 6.29 26.37 -10.62
CA MET A 280 7.42 27.04 -11.29
C MET A 280 7.06 28.46 -11.71
N HIS A 281 5.80 28.69 -12.11
CA HIS A 281 5.32 29.97 -12.64
C HIS A 281 4.57 30.82 -11.64
N TYR A 282 4.05 30.25 -10.55
CA TYR A 282 3.31 30.99 -9.52
C TYR A 282 3.66 30.48 -8.12
N GLY A 283 3.48 31.33 -7.11
CA GLY A 283 3.80 30.98 -5.72
C GLY A 283 5.30 30.69 -5.54
N PRO A 284 5.71 29.47 -5.14
CA PRO A 284 7.09 29.16 -4.71
C PRO A 284 8.20 29.32 -5.76
N LYS A 285 7.88 29.31 -7.06
CA LYS A 285 8.85 29.32 -8.18
C LYS A 285 9.85 28.16 -8.10
N ARG A 286 9.36 26.97 -7.70
CA ARG A 286 10.19 25.82 -7.35
C ARG A 286 9.53 24.51 -7.78
N ASP A 287 10.36 23.54 -8.16
CA ASP A 287 9.95 22.15 -8.34
C ASP A 287 9.86 21.49 -6.97
N LEU A 288 8.64 21.42 -6.44
CA LEU A 288 8.37 20.91 -5.10
C LEU A 288 8.33 19.38 -5.10
N THR A 289 7.69 18.78 -6.11
CA THR A 289 7.66 17.32 -6.26
C THR A 289 9.07 16.75 -6.42
N GLY A 290 9.88 17.32 -7.32
CA GLY A 290 11.26 16.90 -7.54
C GLY A 290 12.10 16.98 -6.28
N ALA A 291 12.02 18.11 -5.57
CA ALA A 291 12.74 18.29 -4.31
C ALA A 291 12.37 17.24 -3.25
N LEU A 292 11.10 16.83 -3.17
CA LEU A 292 10.66 15.77 -2.25
C LEU A 292 11.21 14.40 -2.65
N LEU A 293 11.07 14.04 -3.93
CA LEU A 293 11.48 12.72 -4.42
C LEU A 293 13.01 12.55 -4.38
N ASP A 294 13.75 13.62 -4.68
CA ASP A 294 15.21 13.67 -4.54
C ASP A 294 15.64 13.51 -3.08
N ALA A 295 14.97 14.20 -2.15
CA ALA A 295 15.25 14.06 -0.73
C ALA A 295 14.99 12.63 -0.23
N ALA A 296 13.92 11.99 -0.68
CA ALA A 296 13.68 10.58 -0.34
C ALA A 296 14.77 9.68 -0.93
N ALA A 297 15.13 9.85 -2.20
CA ALA A 297 16.21 9.08 -2.82
C ALA A 297 17.56 9.26 -2.09
N GLN A 298 17.85 10.48 -1.64
CA GLN A 298 19.12 10.81 -0.99
C GLN A 298 19.19 10.38 0.48
N TYR A 299 18.15 10.67 1.26
CA TYR A 299 18.19 10.54 2.72
C TYR A 299 17.46 9.30 3.24
N GLN A 300 16.42 8.84 2.53
CA GLN A 300 15.56 7.73 2.94
C GLN A 300 15.28 6.79 1.77
N PRO A 301 16.31 6.17 1.14
CA PRO A 301 16.17 5.44 -0.13
C PRO A 301 15.22 4.22 -0.05
N HIS A 302 14.93 3.76 1.17
CA HIS A 302 13.96 2.70 1.44
C HIS A 302 12.50 3.14 1.27
N ILE A 303 12.22 4.45 1.23
CA ILE A 303 10.92 5.01 0.89
C ILE A 303 10.81 5.09 -0.64
N ARG A 304 9.91 4.28 -1.19
CA ARG A 304 9.60 4.25 -2.62
C ARG A 304 8.81 5.50 -3.03
N ARG A 305 9.04 5.97 -4.25
CA ARG A 305 8.59 7.29 -4.73
C ARG A 305 7.43 7.13 -5.69
N GLY A 306 6.21 7.43 -5.25
CA GLY A 306 5.02 7.52 -6.09
C GLY A 306 4.68 8.96 -6.48
N THR A 307 3.71 9.12 -7.36
CA THR A 307 3.10 10.41 -7.71
C THR A 307 1.60 10.21 -7.91
N TYR A 308 0.79 11.11 -7.35
CA TYR A 308 -0.64 11.15 -7.62
C TYR A 308 -0.93 12.04 -8.81
N PHE A 309 -1.90 11.64 -9.64
CA PHE A 309 -2.35 12.42 -10.79
C PHE A 309 -3.88 12.46 -10.86
N SER A 310 -4.46 13.65 -10.85
CA SER A 310 -5.91 13.82 -11.07
C SER A 310 -6.19 13.73 -12.57
N MET A 311 -6.91 12.69 -12.99
CA MET A 311 -7.25 12.51 -14.41
C MET A 311 -8.05 13.69 -14.98
N PRO A 312 -9.02 14.27 -14.26
CA PRO A 312 -9.71 15.48 -14.70
C PRO A 312 -9.05 16.78 -14.21
N GLU A 313 -9.20 17.83 -15.01
CA GLU A 313 -8.94 19.21 -14.56
C GLU A 313 -10.17 20.08 -14.83
N TRP A 314 -11.07 20.13 -13.84
CA TRP A 314 -12.46 20.56 -13.98
C TRP A 314 -12.70 21.91 -14.68
N PHE A 315 -11.85 22.89 -14.39
CA PHE A 315 -11.98 24.26 -14.89
C PHE A 315 -11.02 24.54 -16.06
N ASN A 316 -10.22 23.58 -16.50
CA ASN A 316 -9.33 23.76 -17.66
C ASN A 316 -10.19 23.92 -18.94
N PRO A 317 -9.98 24.97 -19.76
CA PRO A 317 -10.72 25.19 -20.98
C PRO A 317 -10.72 24.00 -21.96
N ALA A 318 -9.58 23.31 -22.11
CA ALA A 318 -9.47 22.14 -22.98
C ALA A 318 -10.17 20.89 -22.41
N TYR A 319 -10.37 20.82 -21.09
CA TYR A 319 -11.06 19.70 -20.45
C TYR A 319 -12.59 19.81 -20.56
N TYR A 320 -13.12 21.02 -20.75
CA TYR A 320 -14.56 21.30 -20.63
C TYR A 320 -15.44 20.41 -21.53
N GLN A 321 -14.95 20.05 -22.73
CA GLN A 321 -15.63 19.13 -23.65
C GLN A 321 -15.87 17.72 -23.07
N TYR A 322 -15.05 17.29 -22.10
CA TYR A 322 -15.14 15.97 -21.47
C TYR A 322 -16.07 15.91 -20.27
N ARG A 323 -16.42 17.06 -19.68
CA ARG A 323 -17.12 17.13 -18.39
C ARG A 323 -18.45 16.37 -18.36
N ASN A 324 -19.16 16.31 -19.48
CA ASN A 324 -20.43 15.60 -19.64
C ASN A 324 -20.33 14.43 -20.64
N SER A 325 -19.11 13.97 -20.93
CA SER A 325 -18.87 12.96 -21.97
C SER A 325 -19.26 11.54 -21.56
N ASP A 326 -19.43 11.27 -20.26
CA ASP A 326 -19.90 9.99 -19.75
C ASP A 326 -20.91 10.22 -18.62
N SER A 327 -22.16 9.79 -18.83
CA SER A 327 -23.23 9.88 -17.84
C SER A 327 -23.05 8.93 -16.66
N ASN A 328 -22.19 7.91 -16.77
CA ASN A 328 -21.85 6.98 -15.70
C ASN A 328 -20.69 7.49 -14.83
N TRP A 329 -20.04 8.58 -15.24
CA TRP A 329 -18.96 9.17 -14.48
C TRP A 329 -19.53 10.01 -13.32
N GLY A 330 -19.51 9.41 -12.14
CA GLY A 330 -20.09 9.97 -10.92
C GLY A 330 -19.22 11.08 -10.32
N GLY A 331 -19.50 12.34 -10.68
CA GLY A 331 -19.05 13.49 -9.90
C GLY A 331 -18.17 14.47 -10.65
N GLY A 332 -18.80 15.27 -11.51
CA GLY A 332 -18.18 16.48 -12.04
C GLY A 332 -18.18 17.61 -11.02
N CYS A 333 -17.19 18.49 -11.09
CA CYS A 333 -17.32 19.76 -10.41
C CYS A 333 -18.49 20.59 -11.00
N PHE A 334 -19.12 21.44 -10.19
CA PHE A 334 -20.21 22.34 -10.59
C PHE A 334 -19.67 23.74 -10.93
N GLY A 335 -20.40 24.52 -11.75
CA GLY A 335 -20.01 25.88 -12.15
C GLY A 335 -19.35 25.99 -13.53
N ALA A 336 -19.34 27.18 -14.13
CA ALA A 336 -18.69 27.43 -15.43
C ALA A 336 -17.16 27.59 -15.27
N ASN A 337 -16.40 27.21 -16.30
CA ASN A 337 -14.93 27.22 -16.28
C ASN A 337 -14.30 28.62 -16.35
N ASP A 338 -15.07 29.61 -16.79
CA ASP A 338 -14.62 30.96 -17.10
C ASP A 338 -15.47 32.03 -16.40
N THR A 339 -16.19 31.69 -15.33
CA THR A 339 -17.15 32.62 -14.69
C THR A 339 -16.93 32.69 -13.18
N ASN A 340 -16.84 33.91 -12.64
CA ASN A 340 -16.86 34.16 -11.21
C ASN A 340 -18.27 33.85 -10.66
N PRO A 341 -18.40 32.95 -9.67
CA PRO A 341 -19.72 32.47 -9.21
C PRO A 341 -20.52 33.51 -8.42
N TYR A 342 -19.91 34.62 -7.99
CA TYR A 342 -20.54 35.67 -7.19
C TYR A 342 -21.01 36.88 -8.01
N THR A 343 -20.27 37.21 -9.07
CA THR A 343 -20.48 38.42 -9.88
C THR A 343 -20.95 38.12 -11.30
N GLY A 344 -20.75 36.88 -11.78
CA GLY A 344 -21.00 36.50 -13.17
C GLY A 344 -19.97 37.04 -14.16
N ALA A 345 -18.90 37.69 -13.69
CA ALA A 345 -17.84 38.20 -14.56
C ALA A 345 -17.02 37.05 -15.17
N THR A 346 -16.52 37.25 -16.39
CA THR A 346 -15.59 36.31 -17.02
C THR A 346 -14.25 36.29 -16.28
N VAL A 347 -13.71 35.10 -16.03
CA VAL A 347 -12.44 34.84 -15.33
C VAL A 347 -11.51 34.07 -16.26
N GLU A 348 -10.27 34.55 -16.38
CA GLU A 348 -9.23 33.83 -17.11
C GLU A 348 -8.74 32.62 -16.31
N TYR A 349 -8.51 31.51 -17.01
CA TYR A 349 -7.81 30.36 -16.44
C TYR A 349 -6.30 30.65 -16.41
N THR A 350 -5.79 31.04 -15.23
CA THR A 350 -4.42 31.53 -15.09
C THR A 350 -3.41 30.44 -15.48
N GLY A 351 -2.47 30.80 -16.35
CA GLY A 351 -1.41 29.90 -16.82
C GLY A 351 -1.85 28.94 -17.93
N TYR A 352 -3.02 29.15 -18.55
CA TYR A 352 -3.47 28.34 -19.67
C TYR A 352 -2.49 28.43 -20.86
N VAL A 353 -2.19 27.28 -21.46
CA VAL A 353 -1.53 27.20 -22.76
C VAL A 353 -2.56 26.62 -23.73
N PRO A 354 -2.91 27.33 -24.82
CA PRO A 354 -3.86 26.80 -25.78
C PRO A 354 -3.39 25.48 -26.40
N VAL A 355 -4.21 24.45 -26.27
CA VAL A 355 -4.01 23.11 -26.82
C VAL A 355 -5.25 22.64 -27.57
N ASN A 356 -5.14 21.57 -28.36
CA ASN A 356 -6.27 21.05 -29.12
C ASN A 356 -7.10 20.04 -28.31
N ASP A 357 -6.45 19.18 -27.54
CA ASP A 357 -7.07 18.08 -26.81
C ASP A 357 -6.40 17.90 -25.45
N PHE A 358 -7.17 18.05 -24.36
CA PHE A 358 -6.62 17.97 -23.00
C PHE A 358 -5.93 16.63 -22.72
N VAL A 359 -6.52 15.52 -23.19
CA VAL A 359 -5.98 14.18 -22.90
C VAL A 359 -4.64 13.97 -23.61
N LYS A 360 -4.53 14.39 -24.87
CA LYS A 360 -3.33 14.20 -25.69
C LYS A 360 -2.24 15.23 -25.46
N ASP A 361 -2.62 16.48 -25.22
CA ASP A 361 -1.69 17.61 -25.21
C ASP A 361 -1.33 18.08 -23.79
N ILE A 362 -2.11 17.69 -22.76
CA ILE A 362 -1.84 18.03 -21.34
C ILE A 362 -1.68 16.77 -20.49
N GLN A 363 -2.75 15.99 -20.33
CA GLN A 363 -2.82 14.85 -19.40
C GLN A 363 -1.70 13.83 -19.66
N LEU A 364 -1.65 13.26 -20.86
CA LEU A 364 -0.67 12.24 -21.23
C LEU A 364 0.78 12.76 -21.16
N PRO A 365 1.13 13.94 -21.71
CA PRO A 365 2.47 14.52 -21.57
C PRO A 365 2.90 14.74 -20.13
N GLN A 366 2.03 15.24 -19.25
CA GLN A 366 2.35 15.45 -17.83
C GLN A 366 2.57 14.13 -17.09
N MET A 367 1.72 13.12 -17.33
CA MET A 367 1.92 11.79 -16.77
C MET A 367 3.28 11.19 -17.21
N LYS A 368 3.68 11.42 -18.47
CA LYS A 368 5.00 11.02 -18.99
C LYS A 368 6.15 11.81 -18.35
N GLU A 369 6.01 13.12 -18.15
CA GLU A 369 7.01 13.93 -17.44
C GLU A 369 7.22 13.38 -16.02
N LEU A 370 6.15 13.12 -15.27
CA LEU A 370 6.20 12.48 -13.95
C LEU A 370 6.88 11.11 -14.01
N ALA A 371 6.42 10.22 -14.89
CA ALA A 371 6.97 8.88 -15.01
C ALA A 371 8.47 8.84 -15.29
N TYR A 372 8.93 9.64 -16.27
CA TYR A 372 10.29 9.53 -16.80
C TYR A 372 11.29 10.46 -16.13
N ASN A 373 10.89 11.70 -15.81
CA ASN A 373 11.82 12.69 -15.25
C ASN A 373 11.99 12.52 -13.73
N TYR A 374 10.97 11.98 -13.06
CA TYR A 374 10.94 11.87 -11.60
C TYR A 374 11.17 10.45 -11.08
N ASN A 375 11.42 9.49 -11.98
CA ASN A 375 11.58 8.08 -11.62
C ASN A 375 10.45 7.57 -10.73
N THR A 376 9.22 7.95 -11.03
CA THR A 376 8.03 7.45 -10.34
C THR A 376 8.02 5.92 -10.34
N GLU A 377 7.65 5.34 -9.20
CA GLU A 377 7.49 3.90 -8.97
C GLU A 377 6.01 3.52 -8.77
N ILE A 378 5.15 4.49 -8.41
CA ILE A 378 3.70 4.32 -8.26
C ILE A 378 3.00 5.47 -8.98
N MET A 379 2.14 5.18 -9.96
CA MET A 379 1.21 6.17 -10.51
C MET A 379 -0.16 5.98 -9.86
N TRP A 380 -0.51 6.90 -8.97
CA TRP A 380 -1.78 6.88 -8.26
C TRP A 380 -2.76 7.84 -8.94
N CYS A 381 -3.57 7.33 -9.86
CA CYS A 381 -4.53 8.18 -10.56
C CYS A 381 -5.80 8.35 -9.74
N ASP A 382 -6.64 9.33 -10.09
CA ASP A 382 -7.90 9.53 -9.39
C ASP A 382 -9.04 10.00 -10.30
N ILE A 383 -10.27 9.76 -9.82
CA ILE A 383 -11.56 10.04 -10.45
C ILE A 383 -11.82 9.23 -11.74
N GLY A 384 -10.80 8.90 -12.52
CA GLY A 384 -10.94 8.29 -13.84
C GLY A 384 -11.43 9.29 -14.90
N GLY A 385 -12.19 8.81 -15.88
CA GLY A 385 -12.68 9.63 -17.00
C GLY A 385 -11.82 9.50 -18.27
N PRO A 386 -11.97 10.42 -19.24
CA PRO A 386 -11.26 10.34 -20.52
C PRO A 386 -9.74 10.30 -20.36
N ASN A 387 -9.11 9.35 -21.05
CA ASN A 387 -7.70 9.04 -20.85
C ASN A 387 -7.06 8.36 -22.07
N ASN A 388 -5.73 8.38 -22.10
CA ASN A 388 -4.88 7.58 -22.97
C ASN A 388 -4.02 6.60 -22.15
N SER A 389 -4.60 6.03 -21.10
CA SER A 389 -3.83 5.26 -20.11
C SER A 389 -3.21 3.98 -20.68
N THR A 390 -3.81 3.36 -21.71
CA THR A 390 -3.19 2.20 -22.36
C THR A 390 -1.86 2.58 -23.03
N ILE A 391 -1.78 3.74 -23.67
CA ILE A 391 -0.55 4.26 -24.26
C ILE A 391 0.46 4.57 -23.16
N PHE A 392 0.04 5.33 -22.16
CA PHE A 392 0.93 5.73 -21.06
C PHE A 392 1.52 4.53 -20.30
N VAL A 393 0.66 3.64 -19.81
CA VAL A 393 1.08 2.53 -18.94
C VAL A 393 1.94 1.53 -19.71
N SER A 394 1.58 1.18 -20.95
CA SER A 394 2.40 0.24 -21.74
C SER A 394 3.82 0.78 -22.00
N GLU A 395 3.95 2.05 -22.38
CA GLU A 395 5.26 2.68 -22.58
C GLU A 395 6.04 2.79 -21.26
N TRP A 396 5.38 3.17 -20.16
CA TRP A 396 6.02 3.30 -18.85
C TRP A 396 6.50 1.96 -18.28
N LEU A 397 5.69 0.90 -18.38
CA LEU A 397 6.07 -0.46 -18.00
C LEU A 397 7.30 -0.95 -18.79
N ASN A 398 7.29 -0.75 -20.10
CA ASN A 398 8.42 -1.14 -20.96
C ASN A 398 9.69 -0.36 -20.62
N TRP A 399 9.57 0.95 -20.41
CA TRP A 399 10.69 1.84 -20.05
C TRP A 399 11.28 1.49 -18.68
N ALA A 400 10.44 1.26 -17.67
CA ALA A 400 10.89 0.89 -16.33
C ALA A 400 11.58 -0.48 -16.34
N ARG A 401 10.99 -1.47 -17.02
CA ARG A 401 11.60 -2.80 -17.17
C ARG A 401 12.95 -2.73 -17.88
N ALA A 402 13.13 -1.87 -18.90
CA ALA A 402 14.42 -1.67 -19.56
C ALA A 402 15.53 -1.16 -18.61
N GLN A 403 15.15 -0.58 -17.46
CA GLN A 403 16.05 -0.14 -16.39
C GLN A 403 16.15 -1.15 -15.24
N GLY A 404 15.53 -2.33 -15.36
CA GLY A 404 15.47 -3.32 -14.29
C GLY A 404 14.54 -2.93 -13.13
N ARG A 405 13.64 -1.96 -13.33
CA ARG A 405 12.73 -1.45 -12.30
C ARG A 405 11.33 -2.03 -12.44
N GLN A 406 10.73 -2.36 -11.30
CA GLN A 406 9.31 -2.73 -11.19
C GLN A 406 8.51 -1.55 -10.66
N ILE A 407 7.41 -1.23 -11.31
CA ILE A 407 6.53 -0.10 -11.00
C ILE A 407 5.09 -0.59 -10.82
N THR A 408 4.18 0.27 -10.36
CA THR A 408 2.77 -0.11 -10.20
C THR A 408 1.81 1.06 -10.39
N PHE A 409 0.55 0.78 -10.65
CA PHE A 409 -0.50 1.79 -10.79
C PHE A 409 -1.84 1.30 -10.24
N ASN A 410 -2.67 2.23 -9.75
CA ASN A 410 -3.94 1.90 -9.12
C ASN A 410 -5.09 1.67 -10.13
N SER A 411 -6.22 1.20 -9.64
CA SER A 411 -7.44 0.94 -10.44
C SER A 411 -8.23 2.19 -10.82
N ARG A 412 -7.67 3.40 -10.66
CA ARG A 412 -8.35 4.68 -10.95
C ARG A 412 -7.77 5.40 -12.17
N CYS A 413 -6.80 4.80 -12.85
CA CYS A 413 -6.22 5.34 -14.08
C CYS A 413 -7.10 5.12 -15.34
N GLY A 414 -8.36 4.68 -15.19
CA GLY A 414 -9.19 4.26 -16.33
C GLY A 414 -8.83 2.86 -16.88
N LEU A 415 -8.11 2.06 -16.08
CA LEU A 415 -7.73 0.67 -16.32
C LEU A 415 -8.01 -0.14 -15.03
N ASN A 416 -7.95 -1.47 -15.12
CA ASN A 416 -8.17 -2.34 -13.95
C ASN A 416 -7.16 -2.07 -12.81
N GLY A 417 -5.93 -1.69 -13.15
CA GLY A 417 -4.87 -1.42 -12.18
C GLY A 417 -4.30 -2.68 -11.53
N ASP A 418 -3.15 -2.53 -10.85
CA ASP A 418 -2.52 -3.61 -10.11
C ASP A 418 -3.15 -3.82 -8.72
N PHE A 419 -3.89 -2.82 -8.23
CA PHE A 419 -4.56 -2.83 -6.94
C PHE A 419 -5.77 -1.88 -6.93
N SER A 420 -6.80 -2.27 -6.17
CA SER A 420 -7.99 -1.43 -5.93
C SER A 420 -7.81 -0.50 -4.74
N THR A 421 -8.59 0.59 -4.68
CA THR A 421 -8.39 1.66 -3.68
C THR A 421 -9.67 2.07 -2.93
N PRO A 422 -10.16 1.27 -1.96
CA PRO A 422 -11.30 1.65 -1.12
C PRO A 422 -10.94 2.82 -0.19
N GLU A 423 -11.61 3.94 -0.39
CA GLU A 423 -11.38 5.20 0.34
C GLU A 423 -12.14 5.23 1.67
N TYR A 424 -11.47 5.61 2.76
CA TYR A 424 -12.00 5.60 4.14
C TYR A 424 -12.63 4.27 4.58
N ARG A 425 -12.31 3.16 3.89
CA ARG A 425 -12.95 1.85 4.10
C ARG A 425 -11.92 0.72 4.08
N THR A 426 -12.09 -0.19 5.03
CA THR A 426 -11.43 -1.50 5.04
C THR A 426 -12.41 -2.58 4.56
N ASN A 427 -11.88 -3.73 4.16
CA ASN A 427 -12.70 -4.89 3.84
C ASN A 427 -13.21 -5.58 5.12
N GLY A 428 -14.36 -6.27 5.02
CA GLY A 428 -14.90 -7.05 6.13
C GLY A 428 -14.12 -8.34 6.41
N ASP A 429 -13.54 -8.92 5.36
CA ASP A 429 -12.76 -10.16 5.38
C ASP A 429 -11.49 -9.99 4.52
N THR A 430 -10.67 -11.03 4.47
CA THR A 430 -9.50 -11.14 3.62
C THR A 430 -9.86 -11.07 2.14
N VAL A 431 -9.10 -10.29 1.37
CA VAL A 431 -9.22 -10.22 -0.09
C VAL A 431 -7.94 -10.73 -0.73
N VAL A 432 -8.06 -11.69 -1.66
CA VAL A 432 -6.90 -12.27 -2.34
C VAL A 432 -6.26 -11.28 -3.31
N ALA A 433 -7.08 -10.55 -4.08
CA ALA A 433 -6.60 -9.48 -4.95
C ALA A 433 -5.97 -8.35 -4.11
N LYS A 434 -4.93 -7.73 -4.64
CA LYS A 434 -4.25 -6.64 -3.92
C LYS A 434 -5.14 -5.39 -3.89
N TRP A 435 -5.08 -4.69 -2.76
CA TRP A 435 -5.82 -3.44 -2.54
C TRP A 435 -5.07 -2.53 -1.58
N GLU A 436 -5.42 -1.25 -1.58
CA GLU A 436 -4.86 -0.22 -0.73
C GLU A 436 -5.96 0.72 -0.23
N THR A 437 -6.20 0.76 1.09
CA THR A 437 -7.07 1.80 1.63
C THR A 437 -6.30 3.10 1.78
N ASN A 438 -7.00 4.21 1.59
CA ASN A 438 -6.46 5.54 1.82
C ASN A 438 -7.47 6.42 2.58
N ARG A 439 -6.95 7.35 3.37
CA ARG A 439 -7.71 8.36 4.14
C ARG A 439 -6.80 9.42 4.73
N GLY A 440 -7.36 10.59 5.01
CA GLY A 440 -6.74 11.63 5.84
C GLY A 440 -6.44 11.20 7.28
N MET A 441 -5.35 11.75 7.82
CA MET A 441 -5.19 11.97 9.26
C MET A 441 -6.26 12.91 9.80
N ASP A 442 -6.65 13.90 9.00
CA ASP A 442 -7.91 14.62 9.19
C ASP A 442 -9.07 13.65 8.83
N PRO A 443 -10.02 13.39 9.75
CA PRO A 443 -11.13 12.50 9.49
C PRO A 443 -12.12 13.02 8.42
N PHE A 444 -12.02 14.29 8.01
CA PHE A 444 -12.96 14.97 7.14
C PHE A 444 -12.35 15.48 5.84
N SER A 445 -11.04 15.38 5.64
CA SER A 445 -10.34 15.99 4.51
C SER A 445 -9.02 15.27 4.22
N PHE A 446 -8.49 15.42 3.01
CA PHE A 446 -7.09 15.10 2.74
C PHE A 446 -6.24 16.38 2.87
N GLY A 447 -6.64 17.47 2.19
CA GLY A 447 -5.97 18.76 2.34
C GLY A 447 -6.12 19.33 3.75
N TYR A 448 -5.16 20.17 4.17
CA TYR A 448 -5.21 20.86 5.46
C TYR A 448 -6.53 21.61 5.64
N ASN A 449 -7.24 21.34 6.73
CA ASN A 449 -8.48 22.01 7.09
C ASN A 449 -8.36 22.69 8.46
N TYR A 450 -8.36 24.02 8.50
CA TYR A 450 -8.25 24.77 9.76
C TYR A 450 -9.51 24.65 10.63
N GLN A 451 -10.64 24.18 10.06
CA GLN A 451 -11.86 23.92 10.82
C GLN A 451 -11.80 22.65 11.67
N THR A 452 -10.91 21.71 11.33
CA THR A 452 -10.77 20.45 12.08
C THR A 452 -9.97 20.70 13.36
N PRO A 453 -10.56 20.50 14.55
CA PRO A 453 -9.82 20.64 15.79
C PRO A 453 -8.74 19.56 15.92
N ASP A 454 -7.60 19.93 16.50
CA ASP A 454 -6.45 19.01 16.68
C ASP A 454 -6.84 17.70 17.39
N ASP A 455 -7.77 17.73 18.34
CA ASP A 455 -8.19 16.54 19.09
C ASP A 455 -9.04 15.54 18.28
N GLN A 456 -9.43 15.88 17.04
CA GLN A 456 -10.15 15.01 16.12
C GLN A 456 -9.24 14.31 15.09
N TYR A 457 -7.99 14.75 14.95
CA TYR A 457 -7.03 14.08 14.09
C TYR A 457 -6.73 12.67 14.60
N LEU A 458 -6.43 11.75 13.67
CA LEU A 458 -5.98 10.42 14.03
C LEU A 458 -4.71 10.50 14.88
N ASN A 459 -4.73 9.83 16.03
CA ASN A 459 -3.54 9.64 16.86
C ASN A 459 -2.78 8.37 16.45
N GLY A 460 -1.61 8.15 17.06
CA GLY A 460 -0.78 6.98 16.77
C GLY A 460 -1.50 5.63 16.90
N ASN A 461 -2.42 5.49 17.86
CA ASN A 461 -3.18 4.26 18.04
C ASN A 461 -4.16 4.02 16.88
N ASP A 462 -4.85 5.06 16.40
CA ASP A 462 -5.79 4.92 15.28
C ASP A 462 -5.06 4.54 13.99
N ILE A 463 -3.88 5.12 13.76
CA ILE A 463 -3.00 4.80 12.62
C ILE A 463 -2.57 3.34 12.68
N VAL A 464 -2.04 2.90 13.83
CA VAL A 464 -1.57 1.52 14.04
C VAL A 464 -2.71 0.50 13.88
N GLN A 465 -3.88 0.76 14.48
CA GLN A 465 -5.03 -0.13 14.37
C GLN A 465 -5.49 -0.29 12.92
N THR A 466 -5.56 0.83 12.19
CA THR A 466 -5.94 0.84 10.78
C THR A 466 -4.92 0.07 9.93
N LEU A 467 -3.63 0.28 10.16
CA LEU A 467 -2.56 -0.43 9.47
C LEU A 467 -2.66 -1.95 9.70
N VAL A 468 -2.72 -2.39 10.96
CA VAL A 468 -2.74 -3.82 11.31
C VAL A 468 -4.00 -4.50 10.78
N ASP A 469 -5.17 -3.87 10.89
CA ASP A 469 -6.42 -4.39 10.33
C ASP A 469 -6.35 -4.54 8.81
N THR A 470 -5.76 -3.56 8.13
CA THR A 470 -5.62 -3.55 6.67
C THR A 470 -4.65 -4.64 6.21
N VAL A 471 -3.48 -4.75 6.84
CA VAL A 471 -2.44 -5.72 6.47
C VAL A 471 -2.90 -7.16 6.69
N SER A 472 -3.64 -7.44 7.76
CA SER A 472 -4.17 -8.79 8.02
C SER A 472 -5.19 -9.26 6.97
N LYS A 473 -5.76 -8.31 6.21
CA LYS A 473 -6.73 -8.52 5.11
C LYS A 473 -6.10 -8.38 3.73
N ASN A 474 -4.76 -8.45 3.65
CA ASN A 474 -3.92 -8.34 2.44
C ASN A 474 -3.78 -6.92 1.85
N GLY A 475 -4.26 -5.88 2.54
CA GLY A 475 -4.20 -4.51 2.06
C GLY A 475 -2.86 -3.82 2.31
N ASN A 476 -2.65 -2.70 1.62
CA ASN A 476 -1.75 -1.63 2.05
C ASN A 476 -2.58 -0.46 2.63
N PHE A 477 -1.98 0.34 3.50
CA PHE A 477 -2.56 1.55 4.04
C PHE A 477 -1.74 2.78 3.59
N LEU A 478 -2.39 3.66 2.85
CA LEU A 478 -1.86 4.94 2.41
C LEU A 478 -2.49 6.06 3.23
N LEU A 479 -1.80 6.51 4.27
CA LEU A 479 -2.28 7.54 5.19
C LEU A 479 -1.93 8.93 4.66
N ASP A 480 -2.94 9.79 4.52
CA ASP A 480 -2.73 11.14 4.02
C ASP A 480 -2.43 12.16 5.12
N ILE A 481 -1.51 13.08 4.80
CA ILE A 481 -1.31 14.33 5.52
C ILE A 481 -1.66 15.54 4.65
N GLY A 482 -2.15 16.59 5.31
CA GLY A 482 -2.41 17.89 4.72
C GLY A 482 -1.46 18.97 5.26
N PRO A 483 -0.36 19.29 4.56
CA PRO A 483 0.49 20.42 4.92
C PRO A 483 -0.23 21.77 4.72
N THR A 484 0.17 22.77 5.50
CA THR A 484 -0.36 24.15 5.39
C THR A 484 0.17 24.81 4.11
N HIS A 485 -0.41 25.94 3.69
CA HIS A 485 -0.03 26.65 2.47
C HIS A 485 1.44 27.06 2.32
N ASN A 486 2.23 27.08 3.41
CA ASN A 486 3.66 27.39 3.36
C ASN A 486 4.55 26.12 3.37
N GLY A 487 3.95 24.92 3.43
CA GLY A 487 4.64 23.63 3.46
C GLY A 487 5.00 23.10 4.84
N SER A 488 4.57 23.76 5.92
CA SER A 488 4.69 23.20 7.27
C SER A 488 3.67 22.09 7.49
N ILE A 489 4.11 20.97 8.08
CA ILE A 489 3.21 19.90 8.53
C ILE A 489 2.67 20.28 9.92
N PRO A 490 1.35 20.35 10.15
CA PRO A 490 0.78 20.64 11.46
C PRO A 490 1.34 19.75 12.58
N GLN A 491 1.61 20.34 13.75
CA GLN A 491 2.26 19.63 14.87
C GLN A 491 1.47 18.39 15.32
N ILE A 492 0.14 18.45 15.29
CA ILE A 492 -0.72 17.32 15.64
C ILE A 492 -0.48 16.11 14.71
N MET A 493 -0.29 16.34 13.41
CA MET A 493 0.03 15.29 12.45
C MET A 493 1.43 14.72 12.70
N GLN A 494 2.42 15.58 12.96
CA GLN A 494 3.78 15.14 13.28
C GLN A 494 3.83 14.27 14.53
N THR A 495 3.10 14.65 15.58
CA THR A 495 2.99 13.89 16.82
C THR A 495 2.32 12.54 16.55
N GLY A 496 1.16 12.51 15.88
CA GLY A 496 0.47 11.26 15.56
C GLY A 496 1.32 10.28 14.73
N LEU A 497 2.07 10.78 13.75
CA LEU A 497 2.99 9.97 12.95
C LEU A 497 4.16 9.40 13.76
N LYS A 498 4.79 10.22 14.61
CA LYS A 498 5.89 9.77 15.48
C LYS A 498 5.40 8.76 16.52
N ASP A 499 4.22 8.99 17.09
CA ASP A 499 3.57 8.07 18.04
C ASP A 499 3.20 6.74 17.37
N ALA A 500 2.75 6.76 16.11
CA ALA A 500 2.53 5.52 15.36
C ALA A 500 3.86 4.80 15.10
N GLY A 501 4.86 5.54 14.64
CA GLY A 501 6.18 5.03 14.30
C GLY A 501 6.92 4.38 15.47
N SER A 502 6.79 4.92 16.68
CA SER A 502 7.37 4.33 17.90
C SER A 502 6.86 2.92 18.18
N TRP A 503 5.65 2.59 17.69
CA TRP A 503 5.12 1.24 17.72
C TRP A 503 5.44 0.48 16.42
N ILE A 504 5.22 1.06 15.24
CA ILE A 504 5.37 0.36 13.95
C ILE A 504 6.79 -0.17 13.74
N ILE A 505 7.82 0.63 14.02
CA ILE A 505 9.22 0.29 13.75
C ILE A 505 9.67 -0.97 14.53
N PRO A 506 9.56 -1.04 15.87
CA PRO A 506 9.97 -2.22 16.63
C PRO A 506 9.11 -3.47 16.37
N HIS A 507 7.92 -3.31 15.79
CA HIS A 507 7.01 -4.40 15.42
C HIS A 507 7.04 -4.72 13.91
N GLY A 508 7.98 -4.11 13.17
CA GLY A 508 7.98 -4.11 11.71
C GLY A 508 8.05 -5.50 11.07
N GLU A 509 8.70 -6.48 11.71
CA GLU A 509 8.77 -7.87 11.19
C GLU A 509 7.41 -8.56 11.08
N ALA A 510 6.42 -8.12 11.87
CA ALA A 510 5.07 -8.64 11.81
C ALA A 510 4.18 -7.91 10.80
N ILE A 511 4.63 -6.77 10.27
CA ILE A 511 3.87 -5.93 9.34
C ILE A 511 4.44 -6.09 7.94
N TYR A 512 5.69 -5.69 7.76
CA TYR A 512 6.34 -5.67 6.47
C TYR A 512 6.77 -7.05 6.02
N ASP A 513 6.84 -7.24 4.70
CA ASP A 513 7.28 -8.51 4.09
C ASP A 513 6.41 -9.73 4.49
N THR A 514 5.31 -9.50 5.21
CA THR A 514 4.35 -10.54 5.62
C THR A 514 3.29 -10.81 4.56
N ARG A 515 2.52 -11.88 4.77
CA ARG A 515 1.30 -12.23 4.04
C ARG A 515 0.14 -12.32 5.03
N PHE A 516 -1.07 -12.10 4.53
CA PHE A 516 -2.29 -12.37 5.29
C PHE A 516 -2.38 -13.85 5.65
N TRP A 517 -3.17 -14.19 6.67
CA TRP A 517 -3.45 -15.58 7.00
C TRP A 517 -4.71 -16.05 6.26
N SER A 518 -4.62 -17.17 5.55
CA SER A 518 -5.69 -17.65 4.65
C SER A 518 -6.97 -18.12 5.34
N LYS A 519 -7.06 -18.06 6.68
CA LYS A 519 -8.18 -18.62 7.44
C LYS A 519 -9.19 -17.59 7.89
N THR A 520 -8.69 -16.49 8.43
CA THR A 520 -9.47 -15.38 8.96
C THR A 520 -8.52 -14.22 9.18
N PRO A 521 -8.97 -12.97 8.96
CA PRO A 521 -8.20 -11.80 9.39
C PRO A 521 -8.13 -11.71 10.91
N GLY A 522 -9.01 -12.42 11.64
CA GLY A 522 -9.04 -12.59 13.09
C GLY A 522 -10.35 -12.14 13.73
N THR A 523 -10.77 -12.84 14.79
CA THR A 523 -12.05 -12.60 15.48
C THR A 523 -11.93 -11.47 16.50
N GLY A 524 -12.89 -10.53 16.48
CA GLY A 524 -12.93 -9.41 17.43
C GLY A 524 -11.69 -8.52 17.31
N ASN A 525 -10.88 -8.44 18.37
CA ASN A 525 -9.66 -7.64 18.44
C ASN A 525 -8.41 -8.36 17.91
N LEU A 526 -8.52 -9.63 17.47
CA LEU A 526 -7.38 -10.38 16.97
C LEU A 526 -7.10 -10.02 15.52
N ARG A 527 -5.83 -9.86 15.16
CA ARG A 527 -5.38 -9.80 13.76
C ARG A 527 -4.17 -10.71 13.54
N TYR A 528 -3.99 -11.18 12.31
CA TYR A 528 -2.94 -12.14 11.98
C TYR A 528 -2.18 -11.78 10.71
N THR A 529 -0.87 -12.01 10.75
CA THR A 529 0.00 -12.01 9.57
C THR A 529 0.96 -13.19 9.66
N THR A 530 1.55 -13.57 8.53
CA THR A 530 2.43 -14.72 8.44
C THR A 530 3.65 -14.41 7.60
N THR A 531 4.78 -14.99 7.97
CA THR A 531 5.96 -15.13 7.11
C THR A 531 6.23 -16.62 6.91
N LYS A 532 7.30 -16.95 6.19
CA LYS A 532 7.76 -18.34 6.09
C LYS A 532 8.24 -18.91 7.44
N ASP A 533 8.63 -18.06 8.39
CA ASP A 533 9.33 -18.45 9.62
C ASP A 533 8.49 -18.23 10.89
N ALA A 534 7.50 -17.32 10.85
CA ALA A 534 6.73 -16.92 12.02
C ALA A 534 5.25 -16.70 11.72
N PHE A 535 4.43 -16.88 12.76
CA PHE A 535 3.02 -16.53 12.78
C PHE A 535 2.79 -15.42 13.82
N TYR A 536 2.25 -14.29 13.39
CA TYR A 536 2.10 -13.11 14.25
C TYR A 536 0.64 -12.93 14.68
N ILE A 537 0.45 -12.63 15.96
CA ILE A 537 -0.83 -12.47 16.62
C ILE A 537 -0.89 -11.06 17.22
N PHE A 538 -1.69 -10.19 16.60
CA PHE A 538 -1.96 -8.85 17.09
C PHE A 538 -3.22 -8.86 17.96
N TYR A 539 -3.21 -8.07 19.03
CA TYR A 539 -4.41 -7.75 19.78
C TYR A 539 -4.63 -6.24 19.80
N LEU A 540 -5.69 -5.77 19.12
CA LEU A 540 -5.89 -4.36 18.79
C LEU A 540 -6.23 -3.46 19.99
N THR A 541 -6.44 -4.03 21.18
CA THR A 541 -6.71 -3.26 22.40
C THR A 541 -5.81 -3.71 23.54
N LYS A 542 -6.01 -3.19 24.75
CA LYS A 542 -5.30 -3.70 25.92
C LYS A 542 -5.85 -5.08 26.29
N PRO A 543 -5.05 -6.17 26.24
CA PRO A 543 -5.53 -7.46 26.69
C PRO A 543 -5.60 -7.53 28.22
N SER A 544 -6.40 -8.47 28.72
CA SER A 544 -6.33 -8.96 30.10
C SER A 544 -5.05 -9.78 30.32
N SER A 545 -4.74 -10.08 31.58
CA SER A 545 -3.62 -10.98 31.95
C SER A 545 -3.80 -12.41 31.42
N THR A 546 -5.03 -12.80 31.07
CA THR A 546 -5.31 -14.05 30.36
C THR A 546 -6.10 -13.73 29.10
N LEU A 547 -5.61 -14.21 27.95
CA LEU A 547 -6.26 -14.07 26.65
C LEU A 547 -6.54 -15.45 26.07
N THR A 548 -7.80 -15.74 25.75
CA THR A 548 -8.20 -16.97 25.05
C THR A 548 -8.43 -16.66 23.57
N ILE A 549 -7.69 -17.34 22.70
CA ILE A 549 -7.78 -17.24 21.25
C ILE A 549 -8.54 -18.47 20.73
N SER A 550 -9.79 -18.26 20.32
CA SER A 550 -10.63 -19.31 19.72
C SER A 550 -10.27 -19.62 18.26
N ASP A 551 -9.63 -18.67 17.58
CA ASP A 551 -9.22 -18.84 16.18
C ASP A 551 -8.20 -20.00 16.05
N PRO A 552 -8.19 -20.74 14.92
CA PRO A 552 -7.41 -21.96 14.77
C PRO A 552 -5.93 -21.68 14.46
N VAL A 553 -5.27 -20.91 15.34
CA VAL A 553 -3.86 -20.52 15.21
C VAL A 553 -2.96 -21.76 15.11
N PRO A 554 -1.93 -21.73 14.22
CA PRO A 554 -1.11 -22.90 13.87
C PRO A 554 -0.03 -23.23 14.93
N TRP A 555 -0.41 -23.26 16.19
CA TRP A 555 0.43 -23.57 17.34
C TRP A 555 0.44 -25.08 17.63
N LEU A 556 1.62 -25.64 17.88
CA LEU A 556 1.88 -27.02 18.29
C LEU A 556 2.58 -27.05 19.65
N PRO A 557 2.40 -28.13 20.44
CA PRO A 557 3.18 -28.32 21.67
C PRO A 557 4.69 -28.24 21.40
N GLY A 558 5.37 -27.38 22.15
CA GLY A 558 6.80 -27.09 21.98
C GLY A 558 7.09 -25.78 21.25
N ASP A 559 6.11 -25.18 20.58
CA ASP A 559 6.26 -23.83 20.03
C ASP A 559 6.33 -22.80 21.16
N THR A 560 7.16 -21.79 20.96
CA THR A 560 7.29 -20.67 21.89
C THR A 560 6.55 -19.46 21.32
N ILE A 561 5.72 -18.85 22.15
CA ILE A 561 5.12 -17.55 21.87
C ILE A 561 5.90 -16.52 22.66
N THR A 562 6.36 -15.46 22.00
CA THR A 562 7.06 -14.35 22.64
C THR A 562 6.34 -13.05 22.36
N ALA A 563 6.44 -12.10 23.31
CA ALA A 563 6.13 -10.70 22.99
C ALA A 563 7.10 -10.20 21.91
N LEU A 564 6.57 -9.44 20.96
CA LEU A 564 7.36 -8.76 19.93
C LEU A 564 7.32 -7.26 20.24
N GLY A 565 8.46 -6.59 20.05
CA GLY A 565 8.59 -5.14 20.20
C GLY A 565 8.59 -4.65 21.66
N GLY A 566 8.80 -3.34 21.81
CA GLY A 566 8.84 -2.67 23.11
C GLY A 566 9.93 -3.17 24.07
N THR A 567 9.78 -2.83 25.34
CA THR A 567 10.71 -3.23 26.41
C THR A 567 10.60 -4.70 26.82
N ALA A 568 9.53 -5.39 26.38
CA ALA A 568 9.27 -6.79 26.68
C ALA A 568 9.62 -7.74 25.51
N ASN A 569 10.22 -7.23 24.43
CA ASN A 569 10.57 -8.01 23.25
C ASN A 569 11.31 -9.32 23.59
N GLY A 570 10.88 -10.43 23.01
CA GLY A 570 11.45 -11.76 23.25
C GLY A 570 10.98 -12.44 24.54
N THR A 571 10.20 -11.77 25.39
CA THR A 571 9.66 -12.38 26.62
C THR A 571 8.71 -13.51 26.26
N VAL A 572 8.98 -14.71 26.75
CA VAL A 572 8.11 -15.88 26.57
C VAL A 572 6.78 -15.67 27.27
N ILE A 573 5.70 -15.98 26.56
CA ILE A 573 4.33 -15.88 27.04
C ILE A 573 3.83 -17.27 27.37
N PRO A 574 3.61 -17.60 28.66
CA PRO A 574 3.10 -18.89 29.05
C PRO A 574 1.80 -19.21 28.31
N THR A 575 1.82 -20.31 27.56
CA THR A 575 0.78 -20.66 26.60
C THR A 575 0.32 -22.09 26.81
N GLN A 576 -0.98 -22.33 26.75
CA GLN A 576 -1.57 -23.66 26.84
C GLN A 576 -2.75 -23.80 25.87
N ARG A 577 -2.83 -24.92 25.14
CA ARG A 577 -4.02 -25.27 24.36
C ARG A 577 -5.07 -25.91 25.27
N THR A 578 -6.30 -25.42 25.20
CA THR A 578 -7.48 -25.97 25.90
C THR A 578 -8.54 -26.39 24.87
N SER A 579 -9.68 -26.92 25.33
CA SER A 579 -10.83 -27.20 24.46
C SER A 579 -11.47 -25.94 23.86
N SER A 580 -11.28 -24.78 24.49
CA SER A 580 -11.85 -23.50 24.05
C SER A 580 -10.92 -22.68 23.14
N GLY A 581 -9.66 -23.09 22.98
CA GLY A 581 -8.70 -22.38 22.14
C GLY A 581 -7.28 -22.39 22.68
N LEU A 582 -6.47 -21.44 22.23
CA LEU A 582 -5.13 -21.19 22.77
C LEU A 582 -5.21 -20.14 23.87
N VAL A 583 -4.77 -20.46 25.08
CA VAL A 583 -4.77 -19.56 26.23
C VAL A 583 -3.37 -19.01 26.43
N LEU A 584 -3.25 -17.68 26.43
CA LEU A 584 -2.02 -16.93 26.68
C LEU A 584 -2.14 -16.26 28.06
N ASN A 585 -1.21 -16.54 28.96
CA ASN A 585 -1.08 -15.82 30.22
C ASN A 585 -0.04 -14.71 30.04
N ILE A 586 -0.51 -13.49 29.90
CA ILE A 586 0.28 -12.34 29.47
C ILE A 586 0.79 -11.61 30.73
N PRO A 587 2.11 -11.59 31.01
CA PRO A 587 2.64 -10.88 32.15
C PRO A 587 2.39 -9.38 32.06
N ASP A 588 2.22 -8.70 33.20
CA ASP A 588 2.03 -7.25 33.23
C ASP A 588 3.19 -6.49 32.55
N ALA A 589 4.41 -7.02 32.62
CA ALA A 589 5.56 -6.46 31.91
C ALA A 589 5.35 -6.46 30.39
N ALA A 590 4.77 -7.52 29.82
CA ALA A 590 4.44 -7.59 28.39
C ALA A 590 3.27 -6.67 28.03
N ILE A 591 2.22 -6.62 28.84
CA ILE A 591 1.06 -5.72 28.65
C ILE A 591 1.46 -4.23 28.66
N ASN A 592 2.51 -3.91 29.42
CA ASN A 592 3.01 -2.54 29.56
C ASN A 592 4.27 -2.29 28.72
N GLY A 593 4.75 -3.27 27.95
CA GLY A 593 6.04 -3.24 27.26
C GLY A 593 6.14 -2.16 26.19
N ASP A 594 5.01 -1.81 25.58
CA ASP A 594 4.87 -0.79 24.55
C ASP A 594 4.58 0.63 25.11
N LYS A 595 4.61 0.81 26.43
CA LYS A 595 4.52 2.14 27.06
C LYS A 595 5.92 2.76 27.12
N THR A 596 6.36 3.37 26.04
CA THR A 596 7.52 4.28 26.06
C THR A 596 7.07 5.69 25.81
#